data_AF-A0A7W4VZ74-F1
#
_entry.id   AF-A0A7W4VZ74-F1
#
_cell.length_a   1.000
_cell.length_b   1.000
_cell.length_c   1.000
_cell.angle_alpha   90.00
_cell.angle_beta   90.00
_cell.angle_gamma   90.00
#
_symmetry.space_group_name_H-M   'P 1'
#
loop_
_entity.id
_entity.type
_entity.pdbx_description
1 polymer ?
#
loop_
_entity_poly.entity_id
_entity_poly.type
_entity_poly.pdbx_seq_one_letter_code
_entity_poly.pdbx_strand_id
1 'polypeptide(L)'
;MKFVIEANLASKPAWWLLDDDDRVVAWAGRTFVSLAHADQAAHDFRVNADDPDYRIHTKSGGSWRWTAWRSEGVRVAVSGDWFPDKAAARDAARRVQQQACTAIGP
;
A
#
# COMPACT_ATOMS: atom_id res chain seq x y z
N MET A 1 1.28 -7.63 -10.45
CA MET A 1 0.85 -6.44 -9.67
C MET A 1 0.84 -5.20 -10.55
N LYS A 2 -0.11 -4.27 -10.33
CA LYS A 2 -0.17 -2.98 -11.03
C LYS A 2 -0.57 -1.81 -10.12
N PHE A 3 -0.01 -0.63 -10.37
CA PHE A 3 -0.43 0.61 -9.74
C PHE A 3 -1.57 1.26 -10.54
N VAL A 4 -2.58 1.74 -9.83
CA VAL A 4 -3.72 2.48 -10.35
C VAL A 4 -3.81 3.79 -9.60
N ILE A 5 -3.98 4.90 -10.32
CA ILE A 5 -4.17 6.23 -9.74
C ILE A 5 -5.55 6.71 -10.10
N GLU A 6 -6.36 6.91 -9.08
CA GLU A 6 -7.76 7.30 -9.18
C GLU A 6 -8.11 8.35 -8.13
N ALA A 7 -9.20 9.08 -8.37
CA ALA A 7 -9.79 9.93 -7.35
C ALA A 7 -10.68 9.08 -6.46
N ASN A 8 -10.52 9.17 -5.14
CA ASN A 8 -11.44 8.51 -4.21
C ASN A 8 -12.84 9.16 -4.24
N LEU A 9 -13.79 8.63 -3.46
CA LEU A 9 -15.16 9.18 -3.32
C LEU A 9 -15.22 10.67 -2.93
N ALA A 10 -14.15 11.24 -2.37
CA ALA A 10 -14.04 12.66 -2.03
C ALA A 10 -13.36 13.49 -3.13
N SER A 11 -13.23 12.95 -4.35
CA SER A 11 -12.49 13.53 -5.49
C SER A 11 -11.02 13.83 -5.17
N LYS A 12 -10.43 13.16 -4.18
CA LYS A 12 -9.02 13.33 -3.84
C LYS A 12 -8.20 12.16 -4.40
N PRO A 13 -7.17 12.43 -5.22
CA PRO A 13 -6.30 11.42 -5.77
C PRO A 13 -5.63 10.53 -4.72
N ALA A 14 -5.52 9.24 -5.00
CA ALA A 14 -4.68 8.30 -4.29
C ALA A 14 -4.14 7.26 -5.28
N TRP A 15 -3.25 6.40 -4.79
CA TRP A 15 -2.81 5.24 -5.55
C TRP A 15 -3.25 3.97 -4.86
N TRP A 16 -3.51 2.95 -5.67
CA TRP A 16 -3.82 1.58 -5.28
C TRP A 16 -2.87 0.63 -6.00
N LEU A 17 -2.46 -0.42 -5.32
CA LEU A 17 -1.67 -1.51 -5.85
C LEU A 17 -2.58 -2.73 -5.93
N LEU A 18 -2.78 -3.23 -7.14
CA LEU A 18 -3.59 -4.40 -7.43
C LEU A 18 -2.68 -5.61 -7.66
N ASP A 19 -3.12 -6.79 -7.26
CA ASP A 19 -2.51 -8.05 -7.67
C ASP A 19 -2.93 -8.44 -9.10
N ASP A 20 -2.57 -9.66 -9.50
CA ASP A 20 -2.86 -10.16 -10.86
C ASP A 20 -4.35 -10.55 -11.04
N ASP A 21 -5.11 -10.69 -9.95
CA ASP A 21 -6.56 -10.93 -9.91
C ASP A 21 -7.36 -9.63 -9.74
N ASP A 22 -6.74 -8.47 -10.00
CA ASP A 22 -7.31 -7.14 -9.83
C ASP A 22 -7.75 -6.79 -8.38
N ARG A 23 -7.23 -7.50 -7.38
CA ARG A 23 -7.54 -7.23 -5.97
C ARG A 23 -6.58 -6.20 -5.41
N VAL A 24 -7.12 -5.23 -4.67
CA VAL A 24 -6.30 -4.23 -3.98
C VAL A 24 -5.50 -4.89 -2.86
N VAL A 25 -4.18 -5.00 -3.04
CA VAL A 25 -3.26 -5.53 -2.02
C VAL A 25 -2.66 -4.42 -1.16
N ALA A 26 -2.51 -3.21 -1.71
CA ALA A 26 -2.06 -2.03 -0.97
C ALA A 26 -2.68 -0.74 -1.52
N TRP A 27 -2.67 0.31 -0.72
CA TRP A 27 -3.04 1.66 -1.15
C TRP A 27 -2.28 2.70 -0.32
N ALA A 28 -2.26 3.95 -0.79
CA ALA A 28 -1.49 5.03 -0.17
C ALA A 28 -1.78 5.29 1.32
N GLY A 29 -2.95 4.86 1.84
CA GLY A 29 -3.35 5.13 3.22
C GLY A 29 -3.65 6.59 3.52
N ARG A 30 -3.65 7.44 2.49
CA ARG A 30 -3.92 8.87 2.49
C ARG A 30 -4.37 9.29 1.10
N THR A 31 -4.86 10.51 1.01
CA THR A 31 -5.15 11.16 -0.27
C THR A 31 -4.17 12.29 -0.53
N PHE A 32 -4.03 12.67 -1.80
CA PHE A 32 -3.15 13.70 -2.29
C PHE A 32 -3.96 14.88 -2.84
N VAL A 33 -3.26 16.00 -3.04
CA VAL A 33 -3.85 17.23 -3.55
C VAL A 33 -4.10 17.18 -5.06
N SER A 34 -3.40 16.31 -5.81
CA SER A 34 -3.53 16.17 -7.26
C SER A 34 -3.08 14.78 -7.73
N LEU A 35 -3.46 14.40 -8.96
CA LEU A 35 -3.06 13.14 -9.58
C LEU A 35 -1.54 13.03 -9.70
N ALA A 36 -0.85 14.13 -10.07
CA ALA A 36 0.61 14.17 -10.15
C ALA A 36 1.30 13.87 -8.82
N HIS A 37 0.74 14.32 -7.69
CA HIS A 37 1.29 13.98 -6.37
C HIS A 37 1.01 12.52 -5.97
N ALA A 38 -0.12 11.97 -6.39
CA ALA A 38 -0.41 10.55 -6.18
C ALA A 38 0.49 9.66 -7.05
N ASP A 39 0.78 10.09 -8.27
CA ASP A 39 1.71 9.45 -9.21
C ASP A 39 3.12 9.43 -8.66
N GLN A 40 3.63 10.59 -8.24
CA GLN A 40 4.94 10.67 -7.60
C GLN A 40 5.03 9.78 -6.36
N ALA A 41 4.00 9.75 -5.52
CA ALA A 41 3.99 8.91 -4.34
C ALA A 41 3.92 7.40 -4.67
N ALA A 42 3.25 7.02 -5.76
CA ALA A 42 3.23 5.64 -6.24
C ALA A 42 4.60 5.23 -6.78
N HIS A 43 5.22 6.08 -7.59
CA HIS A 43 6.57 5.91 -8.11
C HIS A 43 7.59 5.77 -6.96
N ASP A 44 7.56 6.69 -6.00
CA ASP A 44 8.45 6.67 -4.84
C ASP A 44 8.30 5.39 -4.01
N PHE A 45 7.07 4.90 -3.84
CA PHE A 45 6.82 3.64 -3.15
C PHE A 45 7.30 2.44 -3.97
N ARG A 46 7.11 2.45 -5.30
CA ARG A 46 7.56 1.38 -6.20
C ARG A 46 9.08 1.21 -6.14
N VAL A 47 9.82 2.30 -6.31
CA VAL A 47 11.29 2.25 -6.38
C VAL A 47 11.95 2.05 -5.02
N ASN A 48 11.24 2.34 -3.92
CA ASN A 48 11.72 2.15 -2.54
C ASN A 48 10.78 1.21 -1.76
N ALA A 49 10.31 0.12 -2.35
CA ALA A 49 9.35 -0.75 -1.67
C ALA A 49 9.98 -1.51 -0.48
N ASP A 50 11.30 -1.64 -0.46
CA ASP A 50 12.09 -2.39 0.52
C ASP A 50 12.54 -1.56 1.73
N ASP A 51 12.71 -0.24 1.57
CA ASP A 51 13.11 0.72 2.61
C ASP A 51 12.08 0.90 3.77
N PRO A 52 10.76 0.95 3.54
CA PRO A 52 9.78 1.17 4.60
C PRO A 52 9.70 0.04 5.65
N ASP A 53 9.43 0.44 6.89
CA ASP A 53 9.06 -0.44 7.98
C ASP A 53 7.62 -0.95 7.82
N TYR A 54 7.47 -2.23 7.50
CA TYR A 54 6.17 -2.91 7.46
C TYR A 54 5.74 -3.35 8.87
N ARG A 55 4.85 -2.57 9.47
CA ARG A 55 4.30 -2.79 10.81
C ARG A 55 2.96 -3.50 10.73
N ILE A 56 2.81 -4.59 11.48
CA ILE A 56 1.57 -5.35 11.57
C ILE A 56 0.82 -4.94 12.84
N HIS A 57 -0.42 -4.50 12.65
CA HIS A 57 -1.33 -4.07 13.71
C HIS A 57 -2.51 -5.04 13.80
N THR A 58 -3.04 -5.23 15.00
CA THR A 58 -4.30 -5.93 15.22
C THR A 58 -5.34 -4.98 15.78
N LYS A 59 -6.61 -5.21 15.44
CA LYS A 59 -7.74 -4.52 16.06
C LYS A 59 -8.42 -5.46 17.06
N SER A 60 -9.05 -4.89 18.09
CA SER A 60 -9.99 -5.60 18.97
C SER A 60 -11.00 -6.37 18.13
N GLY A 61 -10.91 -7.71 18.13
CA GLY A 61 -11.67 -8.59 17.23
C GLY A 61 -10.82 -9.59 16.43
N GLY A 62 -9.49 -9.55 16.53
CA GLY A 62 -8.61 -10.57 15.95
C GLY A 62 -8.26 -10.37 14.47
N SER A 63 -8.67 -9.25 13.87
CA SER A 63 -8.28 -8.88 12.51
C SER A 63 -6.92 -8.18 12.49
N TRP A 64 -6.09 -8.52 11.51
CA TRP A 64 -4.73 -8.02 11.35
C TRP A 64 -4.60 -7.16 10.09
N ARG A 65 -3.77 -6.13 10.14
CA ARG A 65 -3.49 -5.28 8.99
C ARG A 65 -2.04 -4.83 9.05
N TRP A 66 -1.38 -4.78 7.90
CA TRP A 66 -0.05 -4.19 7.81
C TRP A 66 -0.12 -2.75 7.30
N THR A 67 0.86 -1.96 7.71
CA THR A 67 1.08 -0.58 7.27
C THR A 67 2.58 -0.35 7.08
N ALA A 68 2.97 0.32 6.01
CA ALA A 68 4.36 0.65 5.70
C ALA A 68 4.65 2.11 6.07
N TRP A 69 5.73 2.31 6.80
CA TRP A 69 6.16 3.60 7.31
C TRP A 69 7.61 3.86 6.92
N ARG A 70 7.94 5.06 6.46
CA ARG A 70 9.35 5.47 6.37
C ARG A 70 9.89 5.85 7.74
N SER A 71 11.22 5.87 7.84
CA SER A 71 11.99 6.26 9.04
C SER A 71 11.57 7.63 9.59
N GLU A 72 11.15 8.56 8.73
CA GLU A 72 10.66 9.91 9.07
C GLU A 72 9.25 9.91 9.71
N GLY A 73 8.64 8.74 9.91
CA GLY A 73 7.29 8.61 10.46
C GLY A 73 6.18 8.86 9.44
N VAL A 74 6.51 8.91 8.15
CA VAL A 74 5.53 9.08 7.07
C VAL A 74 4.97 7.72 6.66
N ARG A 75 3.65 7.55 6.77
CA ARG A 75 2.96 6.36 6.26
C ARG A 75 2.88 6.43 4.74
N VAL A 76 3.48 5.44 4.08
CA VAL A 76 3.55 5.38 2.61
C VAL A 76 2.55 4.39 2.03
N ALA A 77 2.27 3.29 2.71
CA ALA A 77 1.31 2.30 2.23
C ALA A 77 0.52 1.65 3.37
N VAL A 78 -0.66 1.15 3.02
CA VAL A 78 -1.56 0.43 3.91
C VAL A 78 -2.10 -0.78 3.17
N SER A 79 -2.25 -1.91 3.87
CA SER A 79 -2.91 -3.09 3.31
C SER A 79 -4.28 -2.76 2.72
N GLY A 80 -4.58 -3.32 1.55
CA GLY A 80 -5.92 -3.24 0.95
C GLY A 80 -6.99 -3.88 1.85
N ASP A 81 -6.65 -5.00 2.50
CA ASP A 81 -7.58 -5.80 3.30
C ASP A 81 -7.15 -5.97 4.77
N TRP A 82 -8.09 -6.49 5.55
CA TRP A 82 -7.85 -7.05 6.88
C TRP A 82 -7.72 -8.57 6.79
N PHE A 83 -6.74 -9.12 7.51
CA PHE A 83 -6.42 -10.54 7.52
C PHE A 83 -6.93 -11.22 8.79
N PRO A 84 -7.26 -12.52 8.70
CA PRO A 84 -7.75 -13.28 9.86
C PRO A 84 -6.65 -13.55 10.90
N ASP A 85 -5.38 -13.52 10.50
CA ASP A 85 -4.25 -13.80 11.39
C ASP A 85 -3.00 -12.98 11.04
N LYS A 86 -2.03 -12.98 11.97
CA LYS A 86 -0.78 -12.22 11.86
C LYS A 86 0.12 -12.73 10.74
N ALA A 87 0.11 -14.04 10.47
CA ALA A 87 0.98 -14.65 9.47
C ALA A 87 0.53 -14.25 8.06
N ALA A 88 -0.77 -14.33 7.78
CA ALA A 88 -1.38 -13.86 6.55
C ALA A 88 -1.07 -12.37 6.29
N ALA A 89 -1.21 -11.51 7.31
CA ALA A 89 -0.84 -10.10 7.19
C ALA A 89 0.66 -9.90 6.90
N ARG A 90 1.53 -10.72 7.51
CA ARG A 90 2.98 -10.66 7.29
C ARG A 90 3.36 -11.10 5.89
N ASP A 91 2.75 -12.16 5.40
CA ASP A 91 3.05 -12.71 4.08
C ASP A 91 2.54 -11.76 2.98
N ALA A 92 1.37 -11.15 3.18
CA ALA A 92 0.89 -10.09 2.30
C ALA A 92 1.86 -8.89 2.26
N ALA A 93 2.33 -8.42 3.43
CA ALA A 93 3.31 -7.34 3.50
C ALA A 93 4.61 -7.68 2.76
N ARG A 94 5.14 -8.91 2.95
CA ARG A 94 6.35 -9.39 2.27
C ARG A 94 6.17 -9.47 0.76
N ARG A 95 5.02 -9.94 0.27
CA ARG A 95 4.72 -9.95 -1.16
C ARG A 95 4.77 -8.54 -1.74
N VAL A 96 4.14 -7.57 -1.07
CA VAL A 96 4.20 -6.17 -1.52
C VAL A 96 5.64 -5.65 -1.48
N GLN A 97 6.39 -5.89 -0.40
CA GLN A 97 7.79 -5.47 -0.31
C GLN A 97 8.66 -6.02 -1.46
N GLN A 98 8.44 -7.28 -1.85
CA GLN A 98 9.25 -7.96 -2.87
C GLN A 98 8.78 -7.73 -4.30
N GLN A 99 7.48 -7.50 -4.51
CA GLN A 99 6.86 -7.46 -5.84
C GLN A 99 6.39 -6.06 -6.24
N ALA A 100 6.30 -5.11 -5.32
CA ALA A 100 5.91 -3.75 -5.67
C ALA A 100 6.91 -3.13 -6.64
N CYS A 101 8.23 -3.35 -6.48
CA CYS A 101 9.26 -2.78 -7.36
C CYS A 101 9.15 -3.24 -8.82
N THR A 102 8.59 -4.43 -9.06
CA THR A 102 8.35 -5.01 -10.39
C THR A 102 6.91 -4.80 -10.89
N ALA A 103 6.07 -4.10 -10.12
CA ALA A 103 4.70 -3.83 -10.51
C ALA A 103 4.62 -2.89 -11.72
N ILE A 104 3.59 -3.08 -12.54
CA ILE A 104 3.32 -2.27 -13.73
C ILE A 104 2.64 -0.97 -13.31
N GLY A 105 3.13 0.17 -13.76
CA GLY A 105 2.64 1.49 -13.38
C GLY A 105 3.79 2.51 -13.31
N PRO A 106 3.55 3.73 -12.80
CA PRO A 106 4.56 4.79 -12.72
C PRO A 106 5.82 4.35 -11.97
#